data_AF-A0A0P9PQD8-F1
#
_entry.id   AF-A0A0P9PQD8-F1
#
_cell.length_a   1.000
_cell.length_b   1.000
_cell.length_c   1.000
_cell.angle_alpha   90.00
_cell.angle_beta   90.00
_cell.angle_gamma   90.00
#
_symmetry.space_group_name_H-M   'P 1'
#
loop_
_entity.id
_entity.type
_entity.pdbx_description
1 polymer ?
#
loop_
_entity_poly.entity_id
_entity_poly.type
_entity_poly.pdbx_seq_one_letter_code
_entity_poly.pdbx_strand_id
1 'polypeptide(L)'
;MSTGLLEQRANYPHTGYEYGYGSTGNSDADGNGRKEIDCSHLLTKMLTGAGYTIPYKTTRELASDTTHYDFIALNDVQEGDIALWTTRGHTGVVEKMEATRTKGEFFGSQTSTGPKSAKFGAGAYWPMPDKYLRPKAQYRSGAQPAPAPAPAETVAAGGSWQFPIRKAGGAQYKDAEELFAALEAETSGHYLLGSHKFWHGGIHISDQSAPQCVREEPVRCIGNGVVVAYRLNKDYLTSEFAGAEATQSLKYSNSFCLVRHDYKSPANTQVQPGTSNELTFYSLYMHLLPFDRYPVSQDEIPAPRIKMTASGFRARSDIKGAPNCQEYGAISAGAEIEILEEHADRVHAKGKLIKGAVGGRTEGQEFWFAYKQNGASYPKSDGTPSWQEVVPPERTKPGYWKGKVRAVVTASGLTLRQPPATLTHGAAAGQPISASTAQSPPVSR
;
A
#
# COMPACT_ATOMS: atom_id res chain seq x y z
N MET A 1 -3.67 -12.84 -14.34
CA MET A 1 -3.58 -11.38 -14.57
C MET A 1 -4.42 -11.06 -15.79
N SER A 2 -5.27 -10.03 -15.75
CA SER A 2 -6.11 -9.66 -16.91
C SER A 2 -5.21 -9.26 -18.10
N THR A 3 -5.55 -9.73 -19.30
CA THR A 3 -4.89 -9.30 -20.55
C THR A 3 -5.30 -7.88 -20.93
N GLY A 4 -6.30 -7.26 -20.28
CA GLY A 4 -6.78 -5.92 -20.63
C GLY A 4 -7.50 -5.84 -21.98
N LEU A 5 -7.69 -6.98 -22.66
CA LEU A 5 -8.30 -7.05 -23.98
C LEU A 5 -9.83 -6.88 -23.90
N LEU A 6 -10.48 -7.44 -22.89
CA LEU A 6 -11.94 -7.34 -22.74
C LEU A 6 -12.41 -5.92 -22.43
N GLU A 7 -11.56 -5.12 -21.82
CA GLU A 7 -11.78 -3.70 -21.53
C GLU A 7 -11.78 -2.87 -22.82
N GLN A 8 -11.16 -3.36 -23.90
CA GLN A 8 -11.11 -2.67 -25.19
C GLN A 8 -12.39 -2.82 -26.02
N ARG A 9 -13.29 -3.75 -25.68
CA ARG A 9 -14.54 -3.99 -26.43
C ARG A 9 -15.36 -2.72 -26.62
N ALA A 10 -15.41 -1.87 -25.59
CA ALA A 10 -16.15 -0.61 -25.61
C ALA A 10 -15.66 0.38 -26.69
N ASN A 11 -14.39 0.26 -27.12
CA ASN A 11 -13.80 1.11 -28.17
C ASN A 11 -14.17 0.64 -29.59
N TYR A 12 -14.74 -0.56 -29.73
CA TYR A 12 -15.10 -1.16 -31.01
C TYR A 12 -16.57 -1.59 -31.03
N PRO A 13 -17.53 -0.66 -30.87
CA PRO A 13 -18.95 -1.00 -30.93
C PRO A 13 -19.34 -1.34 -32.38
N HIS A 14 -20.22 -2.33 -32.58
CA HIS A 14 -20.76 -2.66 -33.91
C HIS A 14 -21.48 -1.48 -34.59
N THR A 15 -21.89 -0.46 -33.85
CA THR A 15 -22.51 0.76 -34.40
C THR A 15 -21.51 1.68 -35.10
N GLY A 16 -20.20 1.54 -34.83
CA GLY A 16 -19.14 2.32 -35.45
C GLY A 16 -18.14 1.49 -36.27
N TYR A 17 -18.30 0.16 -36.28
CA TYR A 17 -17.42 -0.76 -36.99
C TYR A 17 -18.20 -1.89 -37.63
N GLU A 18 -17.69 -2.38 -38.75
CA GLU A 18 -18.17 -3.59 -39.40
C GLU A 18 -17.05 -4.45 -39.93
N TYR A 19 -17.39 -5.62 -40.45
CA TYR A 19 -16.38 -6.52 -40.98
C TYR A 19 -15.96 -6.11 -42.39
N GLY A 20 -14.65 -5.99 -42.61
CA GLY A 20 -14.08 -6.01 -43.95
C GLY A 20 -12.80 -6.83 -43.97
N TYR A 21 -12.69 -7.74 -44.92
CA TYR A 21 -11.54 -8.63 -45.06
C TYR A 21 -10.26 -7.82 -45.34
N GLY A 22 -9.19 -8.06 -44.57
CA GLY A 22 -7.94 -7.33 -44.69
C GLY A 22 -8.01 -5.86 -44.25
N SER A 23 -9.15 -5.40 -43.73
CA SER A 23 -9.38 -4.00 -43.41
C SER A 23 -8.86 -3.65 -42.02
N THR A 24 -8.25 -2.47 -41.91
CA THR A 24 -7.49 -2.07 -40.71
C THR A 24 -8.33 -1.33 -39.66
N GLY A 25 -9.61 -1.04 -39.92
CA GLY A 25 -10.47 -0.26 -39.02
C GLY A 25 -10.18 1.23 -38.96
N ASN A 26 -9.57 1.80 -40.02
CA ASN A 26 -9.26 3.24 -40.11
C ASN A 26 -10.17 4.00 -41.08
N SER A 27 -10.71 3.31 -42.08
CA SER A 27 -11.53 3.89 -43.14
C SER A 27 -12.94 3.33 -43.06
N ASP A 28 -13.88 4.09 -43.58
CA ASP A 28 -15.26 3.71 -43.88
C ASP A 28 -15.34 3.69 -45.42
N ALA A 29 -15.20 2.50 -46.01
CA ALA A 29 -15.01 2.32 -47.45
C ALA A 29 -16.32 2.39 -48.23
N ASP A 30 -17.44 2.03 -47.61
CA ASP A 30 -18.76 2.08 -48.23
C ASP A 30 -19.59 3.34 -47.88
N GLY A 31 -19.10 4.17 -46.93
CA GLY A 31 -19.68 5.44 -46.55
C GLY A 31 -20.90 5.33 -45.64
N ASN A 32 -21.11 4.17 -44.99
CA ASN A 32 -22.26 3.92 -44.14
C ASN A 32 -22.11 4.44 -42.69
N GLY A 33 -20.98 5.08 -42.38
CA GLY A 33 -20.65 5.60 -41.05
C GLY A 33 -19.94 4.59 -40.14
N ARG A 34 -19.57 3.40 -40.64
CA ARG A 34 -18.92 2.32 -39.88
C ARG A 34 -17.60 1.95 -40.53
N LYS A 35 -16.55 1.81 -39.72
CA LYS A 35 -15.21 1.48 -40.23
C LYS A 35 -15.06 -0.03 -40.42
N GLU A 36 -14.53 -0.46 -41.55
CA GLU A 36 -14.30 -1.87 -41.82
C GLU A 36 -13.04 -2.39 -41.10
N ILE A 37 -13.20 -3.47 -40.33
CA ILE A 37 -12.12 -4.08 -39.56
C ILE A 37 -12.22 -5.61 -39.58
N ASP A 38 -11.14 -6.29 -39.97
CA ASP A 38 -11.09 -7.75 -39.88
C ASP A 38 -10.78 -8.23 -38.45
N CYS A 39 -10.90 -9.54 -38.23
CA CYS A 39 -10.68 -10.15 -36.92
C CYS A 39 -9.24 -9.99 -36.37
N SER A 40 -8.22 -10.06 -37.22
CA SER A 40 -6.81 -9.94 -36.83
C SER A 40 -6.39 -8.49 -36.56
N HIS A 41 -6.95 -7.54 -37.33
CA HIS A 41 -6.78 -6.12 -37.13
C HIS A 41 -7.53 -5.62 -35.91
N LEU A 42 -8.73 -6.14 -35.64
CA LEU A 42 -9.45 -5.90 -34.39
C LEU A 42 -8.62 -6.36 -33.19
N LEU A 43 -8.12 -7.60 -33.22
CA LEU A 43 -7.26 -8.11 -32.16
C LEU A 43 -6.01 -7.24 -31.98
N THR A 44 -5.35 -6.84 -33.07
CA THR A 44 -4.15 -5.98 -33.02
C THR A 44 -4.47 -4.63 -32.40
N LYS A 45 -5.58 -4.00 -32.77
CA LYS A 45 -6.03 -2.74 -32.17
C LYS A 45 -6.39 -2.89 -30.70
N MET A 46 -7.01 -4.00 -30.30
CA MET A 46 -7.28 -4.31 -28.90
C MET A 46 -5.97 -4.53 -28.12
N LEU A 47 -4.99 -5.22 -28.69
CA LEU A 47 -3.66 -5.38 -28.10
C LEU A 47 -2.99 -4.01 -27.91
N THR A 48 -2.96 -3.17 -28.94
CA THR A 48 -2.40 -1.81 -28.85
C THR A 48 -3.14 -0.95 -27.83
N GLY A 49 -4.48 -0.98 -27.80
CA GLY A 49 -5.29 -0.25 -26.82
C GLY A 49 -5.11 -0.75 -25.40
N ALA A 50 -4.85 -2.05 -25.23
CA ALA A 50 -4.45 -2.64 -23.96
C ALA A 50 -2.98 -2.28 -23.58
N GLY A 51 -2.22 -1.67 -24.48
CA GLY A 51 -0.83 -1.25 -24.25
C GLY A 51 0.22 -2.21 -24.80
N TYR A 52 -0.14 -3.27 -25.53
CA TYR A 52 0.84 -4.17 -26.14
C TYR A 52 1.52 -3.58 -27.38
N THR A 53 2.85 -3.61 -27.36
CA THR A 53 3.76 -3.44 -28.48
C THR A 53 4.06 -4.81 -29.08
N ILE A 54 3.04 -5.43 -29.67
CA ILE A 54 3.17 -6.66 -30.46
C ILE A 54 2.92 -6.29 -31.92
N PRO A 55 3.85 -6.61 -32.85
CA PRO A 55 3.62 -6.38 -34.28
C PRO A 55 2.34 -7.06 -34.76
N TYR A 56 1.69 -6.48 -35.78
CA TYR A 56 0.54 -7.12 -36.42
C TYR A 56 0.88 -8.56 -36.86
N LYS A 57 -0.07 -9.46 -36.63
CA LYS A 57 -0.03 -10.85 -37.06
C LYS A 57 -1.37 -11.23 -37.66
N THR A 58 -1.34 -11.86 -38.83
CA THR A 58 -2.51 -12.56 -39.38
C THR A 58 -2.90 -13.72 -38.47
N THR A 59 -4.15 -14.20 -38.57
CA THR A 59 -4.61 -15.39 -37.85
C THR A 59 -3.68 -16.60 -38.05
N ARG A 60 -3.12 -16.75 -39.25
CA ARG A 60 -2.19 -17.84 -39.58
C ARG A 60 -0.87 -17.71 -38.83
N GLU A 61 -0.31 -16.50 -38.74
CA GLU A 61 0.95 -16.26 -38.05
C GLU A 61 0.81 -16.38 -36.53
N LEU A 62 -0.33 -15.96 -35.96
CA LEU A 62 -0.67 -16.15 -34.54
C LEU A 62 -0.59 -17.64 -34.14
N ALA A 63 -0.94 -18.56 -35.04
CA ALA A 63 -0.96 -19.99 -34.76
C ALA A 63 0.42 -20.58 -34.42
N SER A 64 1.51 -19.86 -34.69
CA SER A 64 2.90 -20.29 -34.47
C SER A 64 3.75 -19.26 -33.72
N ASP A 65 3.17 -18.14 -33.29
CA ASP A 65 3.93 -17.06 -32.64
C ASP A 65 4.19 -17.34 -31.16
N THR A 66 5.23 -18.13 -30.91
CA THR A 66 5.76 -18.39 -29.56
C THR A 66 6.60 -17.23 -29.02
N THR A 67 6.92 -16.23 -29.86
CA THR A 67 7.72 -15.08 -29.43
C THR A 67 6.87 -14.17 -28.56
N HIS A 68 5.67 -13.82 -29.04
CA HIS A 68 4.79 -12.85 -28.38
C HIS A 68 3.70 -13.47 -27.50
N TYR A 69 3.40 -14.75 -27.65
CA TYR A 69 2.30 -15.41 -26.96
C TYR A 69 2.72 -16.71 -26.26
N ASP A 70 2.03 -17.01 -25.16
CA ASP A 70 2.00 -18.34 -24.54
C ASP A 70 0.79 -19.12 -25.09
N PHE A 71 1.01 -20.40 -25.42
CA PHE A 71 -0.06 -21.31 -25.83
C PHE A 71 -0.73 -21.92 -24.61
N ILE A 72 -2.03 -21.73 -24.48
CA ILE A 72 -2.78 -22.09 -23.28
C ILE A 72 -3.55 -23.38 -23.51
N ALA A 73 -3.41 -24.34 -22.59
CA ALA A 73 -4.21 -25.56 -22.59
C ALA A 73 -5.67 -25.22 -22.23
N LEU A 74 -6.64 -25.97 -22.77
CA LEU A 74 -8.08 -25.71 -22.57
C LEU A 74 -8.48 -25.57 -21.09
N ASN A 75 -7.82 -26.33 -20.19
CA ASN A 75 -8.06 -26.29 -18.75
C ASN A 75 -7.55 -25.01 -18.07
N ASP A 76 -6.66 -24.26 -18.71
CA ASP A 76 -6.03 -23.04 -18.17
C ASP A 76 -6.52 -21.75 -18.85
N VAL A 77 -7.44 -21.88 -19.81
CA VAL A 77 -8.06 -20.76 -20.51
C VAL A 77 -8.81 -19.88 -19.51
N GLN A 78 -8.54 -18.58 -19.60
CA GLN A 78 -9.16 -17.53 -18.81
C GLN A 78 -9.87 -16.53 -19.73
N GLU A 79 -10.81 -15.79 -19.15
CA GLU A 79 -11.39 -14.63 -19.81
C GLU A 79 -10.29 -13.61 -20.14
N GLY A 80 -10.31 -13.10 -21.37
CA GLY A 80 -9.26 -12.25 -21.92
C GLY A 80 -8.17 -13.00 -22.70
N ASP A 81 -8.16 -14.34 -22.70
CA ASP A 81 -7.30 -15.10 -23.63
C ASP A 81 -7.81 -14.99 -25.06
N ILE A 82 -6.92 -15.21 -26.03
CA ILE A 82 -7.24 -15.13 -27.45
C ILE A 82 -7.63 -16.54 -27.93
N ALA A 83 -8.83 -16.66 -28.47
CA ALA A 83 -9.30 -17.84 -29.19
C ALA A 83 -8.87 -17.78 -30.65
N LEU A 84 -8.38 -18.90 -31.17
CA LEU A 84 -7.92 -19.03 -32.55
C LEU A 84 -8.64 -20.19 -33.23
N TRP A 85 -9.35 -19.91 -34.33
CA TRP A 85 -9.89 -20.91 -35.24
C TRP A 85 -9.02 -20.93 -36.49
N THR A 86 -7.90 -21.65 -36.43
CA THR A 86 -6.93 -21.75 -37.53
C THR A 86 -7.56 -22.36 -38.77
N THR A 87 -8.49 -23.30 -38.58
CA THR A 87 -9.26 -23.94 -39.66
C THR A 87 -10.22 -23.00 -40.38
N ARG A 88 -10.64 -21.91 -39.71
CA ARG A 88 -11.57 -20.90 -40.24
C ARG A 88 -10.92 -19.55 -40.51
N GLY A 89 -9.62 -19.41 -40.27
CA GLY A 89 -8.91 -18.14 -40.40
C GLY A 89 -9.41 -17.02 -39.48
N HIS A 90 -10.02 -17.37 -38.33
CA HIS A 90 -10.64 -16.41 -37.41
C HIS A 90 -9.96 -16.32 -36.05
N THR A 91 -10.04 -15.15 -35.42
CA THR A 91 -9.55 -14.92 -34.05
C THR A 91 -10.47 -13.98 -33.28
N GLY A 92 -10.47 -14.10 -31.96
CA GLY A 92 -11.14 -13.18 -31.06
C GLY A 92 -10.74 -13.42 -29.61
N VAL A 93 -11.33 -12.68 -28.69
CA VAL A 93 -10.98 -12.67 -27.26
C VAL A 93 -12.06 -13.40 -26.48
N VAL A 94 -11.69 -14.40 -25.68
CA VAL A 94 -12.59 -15.17 -24.81
C VAL A 94 -13.24 -14.23 -23.79
N GLU A 95 -14.56 -14.10 -23.85
CA GLU A 95 -15.36 -13.32 -22.91
C GLU A 95 -15.82 -14.17 -21.73
N LYS A 96 -16.10 -15.46 -21.98
CA LYS A 96 -16.56 -16.39 -20.97
C LYS A 96 -16.21 -17.83 -21.37
N MET A 97 -15.84 -18.63 -20.39
CA MET A 97 -15.65 -20.07 -20.55
C MET A 97 -16.52 -20.81 -19.52
N GLU A 98 -17.36 -21.74 -19.96
CA GLU A 98 -18.15 -22.53 -19.01
C GLU A 98 -17.27 -23.46 -18.17
N ALA A 99 -17.73 -23.78 -16.95
CA ALA A 99 -17.01 -24.65 -16.03
C ALA A 99 -16.69 -26.04 -16.63
N THR A 100 -17.58 -26.55 -17.48
CA THR A 100 -17.43 -27.84 -18.19
C THR A 100 -16.46 -27.78 -19.37
N ARG A 101 -15.99 -26.58 -19.76
CA ARG A 101 -15.06 -26.33 -20.89
C ARG A 101 -15.55 -26.87 -22.24
N THR A 102 -16.85 -27.04 -22.42
CA THR A 102 -17.44 -27.51 -23.69
C THR A 102 -18.02 -26.38 -24.56
N LYS A 103 -18.18 -25.18 -24.00
CA LYS A 103 -18.67 -23.98 -24.69
C LYS A 103 -18.30 -22.69 -23.96
N GLY A 104 -18.42 -21.57 -24.66
CA GLY A 104 -18.10 -20.24 -24.14
C GLY A 104 -18.57 -19.12 -25.06
N GLU A 105 -18.11 -17.91 -24.76
CA GLU A 105 -18.39 -16.68 -25.51
C GLU A 105 -17.09 -15.97 -25.84
N PHE A 106 -17.04 -15.31 -26.99
CA PHE A 106 -15.89 -14.53 -27.43
C PHE A 106 -16.31 -13.25 -28.15
N PHE A 107 -15.48 -12.21 -28.04
CA PHE A 107 -15.60 -10.98 -28.80
C PHE A 107 -14.67 -11.02 -30.01
N GLY A 108 -15.18 -10.71 -31.19
CA GLY A 108 -14.39 -10.68 -32.42
C GLY A 108 -15.12 -9.91 -33.53
N SER A 109 -14.49 -9.76 -34.70
CA SER A 109 -15.14 -9.13 -35.86
C SER A 109 -15.79 -10.19 -36.75
N GLN A 110 -17.10 -10.37 -36.63
CA GLN A 110 -17.84 -11.36 -37.42
C GLN A 110 -18.25 -10.80 -38.78
N THR A 111 -18.23 -11.66 -39.80
CA THR A 111 -18.61 -11.30 -41.18
C THR A 111 -20.01 -10.70 -41.30
N SER A 112 -20.96 -11.09 -40.45
CA SER A 112 -22.34 -10.63 -40.51
C SER A 112 -22.64 -9.42 -39.62
N THR A 113 -21.89 -9.20 -38.54
CA THR A 113 -22.24 -8.20 -37.51
C THR A 113 -21.13 -7.22 -37.17
N GLY A 114 -19.93 -7.37 -37.75
CA GLY A 114 -18.76 -6.64 -37.31
C GLY A 114 -18.32 -7.04 -35.89
N PRO A 115 -17.64 -6.16 -35.15
CA PRO A 115 -17.22 -6.41 -33.78
C PRO A 115 -18.39 -6.70 -32.82
N LYS A 116 -18.58 -7.96 -32.42
CA LYS A 116 -19.63 -8.39 -31.48
C LYS A 116 -19.25 -9.66 -30.71
N SER A 117 -19.96 -9.91 -29.62
CA SER A 117 -19.93 -11.16 -28.87
C SER A 117 -20.62 -12.29 -29.64
N ALA A 118 -20.01 -13.48 -29.65
CA ALA A 118 -20.56 -14.68 -30.25
C ALA A 118 -20.27 -15.92 -29.38
N LYS A 119 -21.15 -16.92 -29.45
CA LYS A 119 -21.00 -18.18 -28.72
C LYS A 119 -20.13 -19.17 -29.51
N PHE A 120 -19.35 -19.98 -28.81
CA PHE A 120 -18.59 -21.09 -29.37
C PHE A 120 -18.77 -22.39 -28.57
N GLY A 121 -18.50 -23.53 -29.21
CA GLY A 121 -18.59 -24.86 -28.61
C GLY A 121 -19.98 -25.48 -28.73
N ALA A 122 -20.32 -26.37 -27.80
CA ALA A 122 -21.54 -27.18 -27.85
C ALA A 122 -22.81 -26.33 -28.08
N GLY A 123 -23.49 -26.59 -29.20
CA GLY A 123 -24.74 -25.91 -29.57
C GLY A 123 -24.58 -24.53 -30.20
N ALA A 124 -23.36 -24.13 -30.59
CA ALA A 124 -23.08 -22.85 -31.25
C ALA A 124 -22.57 -23.03 -32.69
N TYR A 125 -22.68 -21.97 -33.51
CA TYR A 125 -22.15 -21.95 -34.87
C TYR A 125 -20.62 -22.04 -34.92
N TRP A 126 -19.95 -21.40 -33.96
CA TRP A 126 -18.50 -21.50 -33.80
C TRP A 126 -18.17 -22.80 -33.06
N PRO A 127 -17.31 -23.67 -33.61
CA PRO A 127 -16.82 -24.84 -32.88
C PRO A 127 -15.91 -24.39 -31.73
N MET A 128 -15.42 -25.34 -30.93
CA MET A 128 -14.34 -25.02 -29.99
C MET A 128 -13.13 -24.45 -30.76
N PRO A 129 -12.45 -23.41 -30.24
CA PRO A 129 -11.20 -22.89 -30.78
C PRO A 129 -10.15 -24.00 -30.95
N ASP A 130 -9.38 -23.92 -32.04
CA ASP A 130 -8.27 -24.82 -32.33
C ASP A 130 -7.10 -24.59 -31.37
N LYS A 131 -6.87 -23.33 -30.96
CA LYS A 131 -5.83 -22.91 -30.01
C LYS A 131 -6.29 -21.74 -29.15
N TYR A 132 -5.61 -21.59 -28.01
CA TYR A 132 -5.73 -20.44 -27.13
C TYR A 132 -4.37 -19.80 -26.91
N LEU A 133 -4.32 -18.47 -26.95
CA LEU A 133 -3.08 -17.70 -26.80
C LEU A 133 -3.24 -16.66 -25.69
N ARG A 134 -2.18 -16.43 -24.92
CA ARG A 134 -2.09 -15.31 -23.97
C ARG A 134 -0.91 -14.41 -24.35
N PRO A 135 -1.11 -13.10 -24.57
CA PRO A 135 0.00 -12.21 -24.91
C PRO A 135 0.95 -12.07 -23.71
N LYS A 136 2.25 -12.26 -23.96
CA LYS A 136 3.28 -12.20 -22.93
C LYS A 136 3.38 -10.78 -22.37
N ALA A 137 3.39 -10.68 -21.04
CA ALA A 137 3.39 -9.40 -20.33
C ALA A 137 4.56 -8.48 -20.71
N GLN A 138 5.70 -9.04 -21.11
CA GLN A 138 6.89 -8.28 -21.53
C GLN A 138 6.66 -7.36 -22.73
N TYR A 139 5.64 -7.63 -23.56
CA TYR A 139 5.33 -6.79 -24.72
C TYR A 139 4.33 -5.68 -24.41
N ARG A 140 3.90 -5.47 -23.17
CA ARG A 140 2.96 -4.41 -22.83
C ARG A 140 3.70 -3.10 -22.50
N SER A 141 3.76 -2.15 -23.43
CA SER A 141 4.13 -0.75 -23.16
C SER A 141 3.20 -0.13 -22.12
N GLY A 142 3.76 0.49 -21.09
CA GLY A 142 2.97 0.92 -19.92
C GLY A 142 2.62 -0.21 -18.95
N ALA A 143 3.03 -1.47 -19.23
CA ALA A 143 3.59 -2.24 -18.13
C ALA A 143 4.83 -1.46 -17.70
N GLN A 144 4.64 -0.58 -16.71
CA GLN A 144 5.54 -0.65 -15.58
C GLN A 144 5.77 -2.16 -15.40
N PRO A 145 7.01 -2.66 -15.43
CA PRO A 145 7.25 -3.92 -14.76
C PRO A 145 6.45 -3.78 -13.45
N ALA A 146 5.66 -4.76 -13.03
CA ALA A 146 5.63 -4.94 -11.58
C ALA A 146 7.13 -4.90 -11.25
N PRO A 147 7.63 -3.83 -10.58
CA PRO A 147 9.03 -3.42 -10.63
C PRO A 147 9.79 -4.71 -10.54
N ALA A 148 10.56 -5.13 -11.57
CA ALA A 148 11.11 -6.50 -11.62
C ALA A 148 11.58 -6.77 -10.20
N PRO A 149 10.91 -7.67 -9.41
CA PRO A 149 10.77 -7.51 -7.96
C PRO A 149 12.11 -7.06 -7.49
N ALA A 150 12.25 -5.77 -7.10
CA ALA A 150 13.58 -5.12 -7.03
C ALA A 150 14.52 -6.14 -6.42
N PRO A 151 15.49 -6.68 -7.20
CA PRO A 151 15.91 -8.09 -7.19
C PRO A 151 15.59 -8.70 -5.85
N ALA A 152 14.42 -9.36 -5.75
CA ALA A 152 13.64 -9.52 -4.51
C ALA A 152 14.54 -9.33 -3.32
N GLU A 153 14.60 -8.09 -2.78
CA GLU A 153 15.69 -7.64 -1.90
C GLU A 153 16.05 -8.81 -1.00
N THR A 154 17.22 -9.43 -1.23
CA THR A 154 17.45 -10.81 -0.78
C THR A 154 17.20 -10.86 0.70
N VAL A 155 16.03 -11.38 1.09
CA VAL A 155 15.69 -11.53 2.49
C VAL A 155 16.63 -12.63 2.94
N ALA A 156 17.55 -12.31 3.84
CA ALA A 156 18.49 -13.30 4.35
C ALA A 156 17.67 -14.54 4.75
N ALA A 157 17.86 -15.64 4.02
CA ALA A 157 17.05 -16.86 4.09
C ALA A 157 17.34 -17.68 5.37
N GLY A 158 17.59 -16.99 6.49
CA GLY A 158 18.08 -17.55 7.75
C GLY A 158 17.74 -16.68 8.97
N GLY A 159 16.57 -16.04 8.98
CA GLY A 159 16.09 -15.30 10.15
C GLY A 159 15.60 -16.22 11.28
N SER A 160 15.72 -15.76 12.54
CA SER A 160 15.07 -16.42 13.69
C SER A 160 13.56 -16.19 13.64
N TRP A 161 12.83 -17.19 13.17
CA TRP A 161 11.37 -17.20 13.19
C TRP A 161 10.86 -17.16 14.63
N GLN A 162 9.87 -16.32 14.87
CA GLN A 162 9.33 -16.03 16.19
C GLN A 162 7.82 -15.89 16.09
N PHE A 163 7.12 -16.11 17.20
CA PHE A 163 5.69 -15.82 17.26
C PHE A 163 5.43 -14.31 17.14
N PRO A 164 4.26 -13.90 16.61
CA PRO A 164 3.96 -12.49 16.35
C PRO A 164 3.78 -11.67 17.64
N ILE A 165 3.73 -12.31 18.81
CA ILE A 165 3.65 -11.68 20.12
C ILE A 165 4.64 -12.32 21.10
N ARG A 166 4.97 -11.59 22.16
CA ARG A 166 5.82 -12.07 23.26
C ARG A 166 5.05 -12.07 24.57
N LYS A 167 5.58 -12.79 25.55
CA LYS A 167 5.11 -12.73 26.94
C LYS A 167 5.39 -11.35 27.54
N ALA A 168 4.71 -11.03 28.63
CA ALA A 168 5.09 -9.91 29.49
C ALA A 168 6.60 -9.99 29.84
N GLY A 169 7.30 -8.86 29.78
CA GLY A 169 8.76 -8.81 29.93
C GLY A 169 9.56 -9.24 28.70
N GLY A 170 8.91 -9.52 27.57
CA GLY A 170 9.56 -9.64 26.27
C GLY A 170 10.21 -11.00 25.99
N ALA A 171 9.89 -12.04 26.75
CA ALA A 171 10.31 -13.42 26.45
C ALA A 171 9.46 -14.08 25.36
N GLN A 172 10.02 -15.03 24.62
CA GLN A 172 9.29 -15.83 23.63
C GLN A 172 8.43 -16.92 24.27
N TYR A 173 7.35 -17.30 23.59
CA TYR A 173 6.65 -18.56 23.86
C TYR A 173 7.55 -19.73 23.46
N LYS A 174 7.51 -20.81 24.23
CA LYS A 174 8.36 -21.99 24.09
C LYS A 174 8.00 -22.78 22.83
N ASP A 175 6.70 -22.87 22.52
CA ASP A 175 6.10 -23.64 21.44
C ASP A 175 4.72 -23.09 21.08
N ALA A 176 4.09 -23.70 20.07
CA ALA A 176 2.78 -23.27 19.58
C ALA A 176 1.68 -23.56 20.62
N GLU A 177 1.84 -24.63 21.41
CA GLU A 177 0.92 -25.02 22.46
C GLU A 177 0.85 -23.97 23.57
N GLU A 178 1.98 -23.41 24.02
CA GLU A 178 1.98 -22.30 25.00
C GLU A 178 1.29 -21.05 24.44
N LEU A 179 1.51 -20.74 23.16
CA LEU A 179 0.85 -19.60 22.53
C LEU A 179 -0.66 -19.84 22.41
N PHE A 180 -1.08 -21.01 21.93
CA PHE A 180 -2.50 -21.33 21.79
C PHE A 180 -3.22 -21.34 23.14
N ALA A 181 -2.58 -21.85 24.19
CA ALA A 181 -3.13 -21.78 25.55
C ALA A 181 -3.36 -20.34 26.03
N ALA A 182 -2.47 -19.39 25.67
CA ALA A 182 -2.71 -17.98 25.96
C ALA A 182 -3.87 -17.40 25.14
N LEU A 183 -3.99 -17.81 23.88
CA LEU A 183 -5.06 -17.37 22.97
C LEU A 183 -6.44 -17.90 23.36
N GLU A 184 -6.55 -18.98 24.16
CA GLU A 184 -7.82 -19.49 24.69
C GLU A 184 -8.60 -18.45 25.53
N ALA A 185 -7.93 -17.39 26.00
CA ALA A 185 -8.60 -16.24 26.65
C ALA A 185 -9.47 -15.42 25.68
N GLU A 186 -9.27 -15.54 24.37
CA GLU A 186 -10.08 -14.86 23.37
C GLU A 186 -11.47 -15.50 23.23
N THR A 187 -12.50 -14.66 23.16
CA THR A 187 -13.88 -15.13 23.01
C THR A 187 -14.22 -15.58 21.58
N SER A 188 -13.40 -15.19 20.59
CA SER A 188 -13.59 -15.52 19.18
C SER A 188 -12.28 -15.34 18.40
N GLY A 189 -12.29 -15.75 17.12
CA GLY A 189 -11.14 -15.56 16.23
C GLY A 189 -10.06 -16.62 16.38
N HIS A 190 -10.45 -17.84 16.73
CA HIS A 190 -9.55 -19.00 16.80
C HIS A 190 -9.30 -19.61 15.42
N TYR A 191 -8.11 -20.15 15.21
CA TYR A 191 -7.80 -20.98 14.05
C TYR A 191 -8.20 -22.44 14.36
N LEU A 192 -8.83 -23.23 13.50
CA LEU A 192 -9.28 -23.02 12.11
C LEU A 192 -10.76 -22.63 12.00
N LEU A 193 -11.52 -22.74 13.08
CA LEU A 193 -12.98 -22.59 13.07
C LEU A 193 -13.39 -21.44 13.97
N GLY A 194 -14.10 -20.46 13.40
CA GLY A 194 -14.67 -19.35 14.17
C GLY A 194 -15.90 -19.77 14.97
N SER A 195 -16.37 -18.88 15.86
CA SER A 195 -17.50 -19.11 16.78
C SER A 195 -18.83 -19.42 16.07
N HIS A 196 -18.92 -19.22 14.76
CA HIS A 196 -20.07 -19.54 13.92
C HIS A 196 -19.84 -20.74 13.00
N LYS A 197 -18.85 -21.60 13.30
CA LYS A 197 -18.50 -22.81 12.54
C LYS A 197 -18.09 -22.55 11.09
N PHE A 198 -17.66 -21.34 10.79
CA PHE A 198 -17.04 -20.98 9.52
C PHE A 198 -15.53 -21.14 9.60
N TRP A 199 -14.92 -21.43 8.45
CA TRP A 199 -13.48 -21.41 8.29
C TRP A 199 -12.92 -20.02 8.66
N HIS A 200 -11.89 -20.02 9.49
CA HIS A 200 -11.21 -18.84 9.98
C HIS A 200 -9.70 -19.05 9.80
N GLY A 201 -9.14 -18.36 8.80
CA GLY A 201 -7.76 -18.55 8.37
C GLY A 201 -6.70 -17.82 9.20
N GLY A 202 -7.03 -17.33 10.39
CA GLY A 202 -6.14 -16.53 11.21
C GLY A 202 -6.38 -16.71 12.70
N ILE A 203 -5.70 -15.87 13.49
CA ILE A 203 -5.88 -15.77 14.94
C ILE A 203 -6.17 -14.32 15.30
N HIS A 204 -7.05 -14.10 16.28
CA HIS A 204 -7.24 -12.80 16.90
C HIS A 204 -6.38 -12.69 18.14
N ILE A 205 -5.90 -11.46 18.40
CA ILE A 205 -5.10 -11.13 19.57
C ILE A 205 -5.66 -9.81 20.11
N SER A 206 -6.11 -9.82 21.35
CA SER A 206 -6.57 -8.64 22.08
C SER A 206 -5.81 -8.47 23.39
N ASP A 207 -6.21 -7.49 24.19
CA ASP A 207 -5.72 -7.29 25.54
C ASP A 207 -6.16 -8.39 26.52
N GLN A 208 -7.08 -9.29 26.11
CA GLN A 208 -7.47 -10.46 26.89
C GLN A 208 -6.38 -11.53 26.90
N SER A 209 -5.85 -11.92 25.73
CA SER A 209 -4.76 -12.90 25.63
C SER A 209 -3.36 -12.29 25.74
N ALA A 210 -3.20 -11.02 25.38
CA ALA A 210 -1.90 -10.36 25.30
C ALA A 210 -1.94 -8.88 25.74
N PRO A 211 -2.26 -8.57 27.01
CA PRO A 211 -2.33 -7.20 27.52
C PRO A 211 -1.03 -6.40 27.35
N GLN A 212 0.12 -7.08 27.43
CA GLN A 212 1.45 -6.51 27.18
C GLN A 212 1.57 -5.88 25.78
N CYS A 213 0.82 -6.38 24.79
CA CYS A 213 0.88 -5.88 23.41
C CYS A 213 0.27 -4.49 23.22
N VAL A 214 -0.45 -3.97 24.22
CA VAL A 214 -1.05 -2.63 24.14
C VAL A 214 0.01 -1.53 24.22
N ARG A 215 1.09 -1.72 25.01
CA ARG A 215 2.08 -0.66 25.26
C ARG A 215 3.53 -1.14 25.38
N GLU A 216 3.76 -2.36 25.84
CA GLU A 216 5.10 -2.83 26.24
C GLU A 216 5.75 -3.66 25.14
N GLU A 217 5.03 -4.66 24.66
CA GLU A 217 5.54 -5.68 23.74
C GLU A 217 4.68 -5.70 22.46
N PRO A 218 4.81 -4.70 21.57
CA PRO A 218 3.96 -4.58 20.39
C PRO A 218 4.08 -5.80 19.48
N VAL A 219 3.03 -6.07 18.70
CA VAL A 219 3.01 -7.14 17.69
C VAL A 219 4.20 -7.00 16.73
N ARG A 220 4.81 -8.13 16.38
CA ARG A 220 6.04 -8.21 15.58
C ARG A 220 5.85 -9.06 14.33
N CYS A 221 6.68 -8.79 13.34
CA CYS A 221 6.84 -9.69 12.20
C CYS A 221 7.35 -11.04 12.69
N ILE A 222 6.76 -12.14 12.21
CA ILE A 222 7.16 -13.51 12.59
C ILE A 222 8.57 -13.89 12.11
N GLY A 223 9.14 -13.08 11.23
CA GLY A 223 10.49 -13.23 10.70
C GLY A 223 10.87 -12.02 9.87
N ASN A 224 12.10 -12.04 9.35
CA ASN A 224 12.55 -11.05 8.37
C ASN A 224 11.68 -11.13 7.11
N GLY A 225 11.41 -9.99 6.49
CA GLY A 225 10.57 -9.93 5.29
C GLY A 225 10.50 -8.54 4.69
N VAL A 226 9.73 -8.44 3.61
CA VAL A 226 9.51 -7.21 2.85
C VAL A 226 8.06 -6.76 3.02
N VAL A 227 7.83 -5.54 3.49
CA VAL A 227 6.49 -4.94 3.48
C VAL A 227 6.09 -4.68 2.03
N VAL A 228 5.13 -5.45 1.53
CA VAL A 228 4.68 -5.37 0.11
C VAL A 228 3.41 -4.55 -0.06
N ALA A 229 2.60 -4.42 0.99
CA ALA A 229 1.45 -3.52 1.03
C ALA A 229 1.17 -3.10 2.48
N TYR A 230 0.72 -1.87 2.68
CA TYR A 230 0.23 -1.41 3.98
C TYR A 230 -0.87 -0.37 3.82
N ARG A 231 -1.71 -0.26 4.85
CA ARG A 231 -2.63 0.86 5.04
C ARG A 231 -2.51 1.32 6.48
N LEU A 232 -2.53 2.63 6.69
CA LEU A 232 -2.56 3.20 8.03
C LEU A 232 -3.65 4.28 8.09
N ASN A 233 -4.66 4.06 8.92
CA ASN A 233 -5.67 5.06 9.21
C ASN A 233 -5.06 6.20 10.02
N LYS A 234 -5.58 7.42 9.82
CA LYS A 234 -5.26 8.56 10.70
C LYS A 234 -5.77 8.32 12.13
N ASP A 235 -7.07 8.04 12.26
CA ASP A 235 -7.73 7.61 13.51
C ASP A 235 -8.74 6.48 13.19
N TYR A 236 -9.38 5.92 14.22
CA TYR A 236 -10.40 4.88 14.07
C TYR A 236 -11.55 5.33 13.16
N LEU A 237 -12.01 4.39 12.33
CA LEU A 237 -13.27 4.51 11.61
C LEU A 237 -14.43 4.12 12.53
N THR A 238 -15.62 4.60 12.24
CA THR A 238 -16.85 4.22 12.94
C THR A 238 -17.83 3.53 12.01
N SER A 239 -18.54 2.52 12.51
CA SER A 239 -19.68 1.90 11.85
C SER A 239 -20.82 1.77 12.84
N GLU A 240 -22.04 2.00 12.37
CA GLU A 240 -23.23 1.69 13.15
C GLU A 240 -23.56 0.21 13.02
N PHE A 241 -23.84 -0.43 14.15
CA PHE A 241 -24.31 -1.81 14.24
C PHE A 241 -25.66 -1.82 14.92
N ALA A 242 -26.71 -2.14 14.16
CA ALA A 242 -28.06 -2.32 14.68
C ALA A 242 -28.15 -3.68 15.39
N GLY A 243 -27.99 -3.67 16.71
CA GLY A 243 -28.26 -4.82 17.56
C GLY A 243 -29.75 -5.01 17.80
N ALA A 244 -30.12 -6.11 18.47
CA ALA A 244 -31.52 -6.45 18.77
C ALA A 244 -32.24 -5.39 19.63
N GLU A 245 -31.50 -4.66 20.48
CA GLU A 245 -32.07 -3.68 21.42
C GLU A 245 -31.73 -2.22 21.07
N ALA A 246 -30.56 -1.98 20.46
CA ALA A 246 -30.10 -0.63 20.14
C ALA A 246 -29.08 -0.63 18.98
N THR A 247 -29.02 0.51 18.29
CA THR A 247 -27.93 0.79 17.35
C THR A 247 -26.72 1.30 18.12
N GLN A 248 -25.57 0.64 17.96
CA GLN A 248 -24.31 0.99 18.60
C GLN A 248 -23.34 1.54 17.57
N SER A 249 -22.64 2.63 17.89
CA SER A 249 -21.52 3.13 17.08
C SER A 249 -20.22 2.45 17.50
N LEU A 250 -19.74 1.52 16.68
CA LEU A 250 -18.52 0.75 16.93
C LEU A 250 -17.32 1.35 16.22
N LYS A 251 -16.17 1.36 16.89
CA LYS A 251 -14.89 1.79 16.31
C LYS A 251 -14.14 0.61 15.72
N TYR A 252 -13.51 0.81 14.56
CA TYR A 252 -12.66 -0.19 13.95
C TYR A 252 -11.50 0.46 13.20
N SER A 253 -10.45 -0.32 12.95
CA SER A 253 -9.33 0.07 12.11
C SER A 253 -9.26 -0.87 10.92
N ASN A 254 -9.06 -0.31 9.72
CA ASN A 254 -8.70 -1.07 8.53
C ASN A 254 -7.21 -0.90 8.19
N SER A 255 -6.42 -0.45 9.17
CA SER A 255 -4.97 -0.42 9.07
C SER A 255 -4.44 -1.85 9.01
N PHE A 256 -3.53 -2.10 8.08
CA PHE A 256 -2.92 -3.41 7.91
C PHE A 256 -1.49 -3.30 7.40
N CYS A 257 -0.71 -4.36 7.63
CA CYS A 257 0.61 -4.56 7.05
C CYS A 257 0.68 -5.96 6.45
N LEU A 258 1.06 -6.05 5.18
CA LEU A 258 1.29 -7.30 4.47
C LEU A 258 2.80 -7.46 4.24
N VAL A 259 3.36 -8.53 4.79
CA VAL A 259 4.79 -8.82 4.73
C VAL A 259 5.01 -10.09 3.92
N ARG A 260 5.88 -10.02 2.92
CA ARG A 260 6.39 -11.20 2.20
C ARG A 260 7.60 -11.77 2.92
N HIS A 261 7.61 -13.08 3.06
CA HIS A 261 8.65 -13.86 3.68
C HIS A 261 9.19 -14.88 2.67
N ASP A 262 10.51 -15.01 2.63
CA ASP A 262 11.19 -16.05 1.86
C ASP A 262 11.85 -17.01 2.86
N TYR A 263 11.31 -18.23 2.94
CA TYR A 263 11.74 -19.27 3.87
C TYR A 263 12.59 -20.30 3.16
N LYS A 264 13.66 -20.75 3.83
CA LYS A 264 14.46 -21.90 3.44
C LYS A 264 14.55 -22.84 4.64
N SER A 265 14.15 -24.10 4.43
CA SER A 265 14.23 -25.10 5.48
C SER A 265 15.68 -25.46 5.80
N PRO A 266 15.96 -25.93 7.02
CA PRO A 266 17.19 -26.67 7.28
C PRO A 266 17.40 -27.78 6.24
N ALA A 267 18.65 -28.15 6.00
CA ALA A 267 18.98 -29.20 5.06
C ALA A 267 18.27 -30.50 5.50
N ASN A 268 17.55 -31.10 4.56
CA ASN A 268 16.94 -32.40 4.73
C ASN A 268 18.03 -33.42 5.01
N THR A 269 17.82 -34.27 6.02
CA THR A 269 18.75 -35.34 6.41
C THR A 269 18.24 -36.74 6.07
N GLN A 270 16.99 -36.87 5.60
CA GLN A 270 16.30 -38.16 5.48
C GLN A 270 15.93 -38.52 4.04
N VAL A 271 15.23 -37.64 3.31
CA VAL A 271 14.65 -37.99 2.00
C VAL A 271 15.63 -37.70 0.86
N GLN A 272 16.22 -36.50 0.86
CA GLN A 272 17.27 -36.09 -0.08
C GLN A 272 18.33 -35.30 0.69
N PRO A 273 19.32 -36.00 1.28
CA PRO A 273 20.37 -35.37 2.09
C PRO A 273 21.02 -34.18 1.40
N GLY A 274 21.10 -33.04 2.11
CA GLY A 274 21.76 -31.83 1.64
C GLY A 274 20.88 -30.89 0.79
N THR A 275 19.62 -31.25 0.53
CA THR A 275 18.64 -30.38 -0.13
C THR A 275 17.83 -29.58 0.91
N SER A 276 17.34 -28.39 0.53
CA SER A 276 16.46 -27.55 1.35
C SER A 276 15.18 -27.24 0.58
N ASN A 277 14.06 -27.16 1.28
CA ASN A 277 12.81 -26.66 0.72
C ASN A 277 12.78 -25.13 0.80
N GLU A 278 12.22 -24.49 -0.21
CA GLU A 278 12.03 -23.04 -0.25
C GLU A 278 10.55 -22.72 -0.38
N LEU A 279 10.09 -21.72 0.38
CA LEU A 279 8.70 -21.29 0.41
C LEU A 279 8.63 -19.77 0.51
N THR A 280 8.00 -19.13 -0.47
CA THR A 280 7.56 -17.74 -0.33
C THR A 280 6.14 -17.73 0.21
N PHE A 281 5.94 -17.03 1.32
CA PHE A 281 4.63 -16.87 1.94
C PHE A 281 4.43 -15.45 2.48
N TYR A 282 3.21 -15.13 2.92
CA TYR A 282 2.85 -13.79 3.35
C TYR A 282 2.18 -13.80 4.72
N SER A 283 2.50 -12.82 5.55
CA SER A 283 1.82 -12.57 6.82
C SER A 283 1.04 -11.26 6.73
N LEU A 284 -0.26 -11.34 6.99
CA LEU A 284 -1.18 -10.21 7.00
C LEU A 284 -1.53 -9.84 8.45
N TYR A 285 -1.08 -8.67 8.87
CA TYR A 285 -1.42 -8.08 10.17
C TYR A 285 -2.57 -7.09 9.98
N MET A 286 -3.74 -7.38 10.54
CA MET A 286 -4.94 -6.55 10.38
C MET A 286 -5.33 -5.85 11.68
N HIS A 287 -6.24 -4.87 11.56
CA HIS A 287 -6.81 -4.12 12.69
C HIS A 287 -5.76 -3.40 13.54
N LEU A 288 -4.67 -2.97 12.91
CA LEU A 288 -3.56 -2.31 13.58
C LEU A 288 -3.98 -0.93 14.13
N LEU A 289 -3.26 -0.47 15.15
CA LEU A 289 -3.48 0.82 15.80
C LEU A 289 -3.39 1.98 14.77
N PRO A 290 -4.35 2.94 14.76
CA PRO A 290 -4.27 4.10 13.88
C PRO A 290 -3.07 5.02 14.19
N PHE A 291 -2.64 5.80 13.20
CA PHE A 291 -1.46 6.67 13.27
C PHE A 291 -1.47 7.62 14.48
N ASP A 292 -2.56 8.37 14.67
CA ASP A 292 -2.66 9.38 15.74
C ASP A 292 -2.70 8.75 17.15
N ARG A 293 -2.83 7.41 17.25
CA ARG A 293 -2.96 6.69 18.52
C ARG A 293 -1.68 6.01 18.97
N TYR A 294 -0.64 6.00 18.13
CA TYR A 294 0.65 5.49 18.56
C TYR A 294 1.26 6.40 19.65
N PRO A 295 1.85 5.82 20.71
CA PRO A 295 2.49 6.60 21.75
C PRO A 295 3.66 7.41 21.16
N VAL A 296 3.72 8.69 21.53
CA VAL A 296 4.90 9.53 21.29
C VAL A 296 5.96 9.05 22.28
N SER A 297 7.14 8.66 21.80
CA SER A 297 8.22 8.31 22.73
C SER A 297 8.70 9.57 23.46
N GLN A 298 9.18 9.42 24.70
CA GLN A 298 9.66 10.54 25.52
C GLN A 298 10.76 11.35 24.79
N ASP A 299 11.60 10.66 24.00
CA ASP A 299 12.68 11.24 23.18
C ASP A 299 12.17 12.06 21.98
N GLU A 300 10.87 11.96 21.68
CA GLU A 300 10.20 12.62 20.54
C GLU A 300 9.20 13.69 20.97
N ILE A 301 9.07 13.96 22.27
CA ILE A 301 8.45 15.20 22.73
C ILE A 301 9.54 16.27 22.54
N PRO A 302 9.50 17.09 21.47
CA PRO A 302 10.51 18.12 21.30
C PRO A 302 10.47 19.00 22.54
N ALA A 303 11.65 19.17 23.16
CA ALA A 303 11.80 20.13 24.25
C ALA A 303 11.22 21.47 23.77
N PRO A 304 10.41 22.16 24.59
CA PRO A 304 9.70 23.36 24.16
C PRO A 304 10.68 24.34 23.53
N ARG A 305 10.39 24.81 22.33
CA ARG A 305 11.25 25.80 21.64
C ARG A 305 10.54 27.12 21.58
N ILE A 306 11.29 28.19 21.81
CA ILE A 306 10.79 29.55 21.65
C ILE A 306 11.63 30.29 20.63
N LYS A 307 11.00 31.25 19.95
CA LYS A 307 11.68 32.23 19.11
C LYS A 307 11.48 33.61 19.73
N MET A 308 12.59 34.24 20.09
CA MET A 308 12.57 35.59 20.66
C MET A 308 12.07 36.58 19.61
N THR A 309 11.06 37.38 19.94
CA THR A 309 10.53 38.46 19.10
C THR A 309 10.95 39.82 19.62
N ALA A 310 11.38 39.88 20.89
CA ALA A 310 11.91 41.07 21.54
C ALA A 310 13.42 40.95 21.80
N SER A 311 14.08 42.10 21.84
CA SER A 311 15.43 42.26 22.36
C SER A 311 15.38 42.81 23.80
N GLY A 312 16.45 42.66 24.57
CA GLY A 312 16.54 43.18 25.96
C GLY A 312 16.68 42.10 27.04
N PHE A 313 16.63 40.83 26.65
CA PHE A 313 16.93 39.71 27.53
C PHE A 313 18.43 39.46 27.58
N ARG A 314 18.92 38.91 28.70
CA ARG A 314 20.35 38.65 28.92
C ARG A 314 20.55 37.19 29.30
N ALA A 315 21.50 36.54 28.64
CA ALA A 315 21.95 35.19 28.92
C ALA A 315 22.97 35.19 30.06
N ARG A 316 22.86 34.22 30.98
CA ARG A 316 23.68 34.13 32.19
C ARG A 316 24.11 32.69 32.47
N SER A 317 25.13 32.52 33.31
CA SER A 317 25.56 31.20 33.80
C SER A 317 24.58 30.57 34.79
N ASP A 318 23.79 31.41 35.46
CA ASP A 318 22.78 31.05 36.46
C ASP A 318 21.66 32.11 36.49
N ILE A 319 20.61 31.90 37.29
CA ILE A 319 19.55 32.89 37.50
C ILE A 319 20.12 34.21 38.05
N LYS A 320 19.46 35.33 37.72
CA LYS A 320 19.90 36.64 38.17
C LYS A 320 19.81 36.74 39.69
N GLY A 321 20.95 36.93 40.36
CA GLY A 321 21.05 37.03 41.83
C GLY A 321 21.64 35.79 42.51
N ALA A 322 21.90 34.70 41.77
CA ALA A 322 22.63 33.55 42.30
C ALA A 322 24.13 33.87 42.56
N PRO A 323 24.77 33.23 43.55
CA PRO A 323 26.19 33.38 43.81
C PRO A 323 27.03 33.05 42.57
N ASN A 324 28.02 33.89 42.24
CA ASN A 324 28.92 33.72 41.08
C ASN A 324 28.22 33.70 39.70
N CYS A 325 27.00 34.23 39.60
CA CYS A 325 26.30 34.36 38.32
C CYS A 325 27.06 35.31 37.37
N GLN A 326 27.49 34.79 36.22
CA GLN A 326 28.16 35.54 35.17
C GLN A 326 27.18 35.87 34.04
N GLU A 327 27.19 37.12 33.59
CA GLU A 327 26.41 37.53 32.42
C GLU A 327 27.21 37.30 31.13
N TYR A 328 26.63 36.57 30.18
CA TYR A 328 27.27 36.28 28.90
C TYR A 328 27.02 37.38 27.86
N GLY A 329 25.77 37.85 27.74
CA GLY A 329 25.42 38.91 26.81
C GLY A 329 23.94 38.98 26.44
N ALA A 330 23.60 39.86 25.49
CA ALA A 330 22.23 40.06 25.03
C ALA A 330 21.71 38.89 24.20
N ILE A 331 20.43 38.56 24.37
CA ILE A 331 19.68 37.66 23.51
C ILE A 331 18.97 38.50 22.47
N SER A 332 19.25 38.26 21.19
CA SER A 332 18.71 39.05 20.09
C SER A 332 17.32 38.57 19.68
N ALA A 333 16.50 39.47 19.13
CA ALA A 333 15.31 39.07 18.40
C ALA A 333 15.69 38.11 17.25
N GLY A 334 14.90 37.06 17.06
CA GLY A 334 15.16 35.97 16.12
C GLY A 334 15.97 34.81 16.68
N ALA A 335 16.52 34.90 17.90
CA ALA A 335 17.15 33.76 18.56
C ALA A 335 16.11 32.67 18.86
N GLU A 336 16.43 31.43 18.49
CA GLU A 336 15.64 30.25 18.80
C GLU A 336 16.31 29.45 19.91
N ILE A 337 15.55 29.15 20.97
CA ILE A 337 16.05 28.58 22.21
C ILE A 337 15.22 27.34 22.55
N GLU A 338 15.88 26.23 22.80
CA GLU A 338 15.29 25.02 23.36
C GLU A 338 15.27 25.12 24.88
N ILE A 339 14.10 24.99 25.51
CA ILE A 339 13.91 25.07 26.95
C ILE A 339 14.23 23.70 27.56
N LEU A 340 15.31 23.66 28.34
CA LEU A 340 15.77 22.45 29.01
C LEU A 340 15.13 22.29 30.39
N GLU A 341 14.93 23.40 31.10
CA GLU A 341 14.45 23.42 32.48
C GLU A 341 13.75 24.74 32.78
N GLU A 342 12.59 24.70 33.43
CA GLU A 342 11.99 25.88 34.07
C GLU A 342 12.43 25.92 35.53
N HIS A 343 12.96 27.06 35.98
CA HIS A 343 13.37 27.24 37.37
C HIS A 343 12.14 27.20 38.29
N ALA A 344 12.34 26.78 39.54
CA ALA A 344 11.26 26.69 40.54
C ALA A 344 10.55 28.03 40.80
N ASP A 345 11.22 29.16 40.51
CA ASP A 345 10.63 30.50 40.62
C ASP A 345 9.58 30.82 39.54
N ARG A 346 9.46 29.98 38.50
CA ARG A 346 8.57 30.16 37.33
C ARG A 346 8.82 31.44 36.53
N VAL A 347 9.97 32.08 36.76
CA VAL A 347 10.39 33.32 36.11
C VAL A 347 11.55 33.05 35.15
N HIS A 348 12.48 32.20 35.55
CA HIS A 348 13.67 31.88 34.75
C HIS A 348 13.58 30.50 34.11
N ALA A 349 14.30 30.32 33.02
CA ALA A 349 14.51 29.02 32.40
C ALA A 349 15.95 28.84 31.96
N LYS A 350 16.39 27.59 31.95
CA LYS A 350 17.63 27.16 31.33
C LYS A 350 17.32 26.80 29.89
N GLY A 351 17.98 27.49 28.96
CA GLY A 351 17.81 27.29 27.54
C GLY A 351 19.11 26.89 26.86
N LYS A 352 19.00 26.25 25.70
CA LYS A 352 20.10 25.94 24.78
C LYS A 352 19.90 26.71 23.48
N LEU A 353 20.92 27.42 23.02
CA LEU A 353 20.85 28.15 21.75
C LEU A 353 20.75 27.17 20.59
N ILE A 354 19.70 27.26 19.78
CA ILE A 354 19.53 26.43 18.57
C ILE A 354 19.87 27.22 17.32
N LYS A 355 19.53 28.51 17.28
CA LYS A 355 19.74 29.36 16.12
C LYS A 355 19.76 30.84 16.52
N GLY A 356 20.51 31.66 15.80
CA GLY A 356 20.54 33.11 15.99
C GLY A 356 21.62 33.57 16.97
N ALA A 357 21.48 34.79 17.51
CA ALA A 357 22.56 35.47 18.22
C ALA A 357 22.27 35.67 19.72
N VAL A 358 23.14 35.09 20.55
CA VAL A 358 23.22 35.35 21.99
C VAL A 358 24.67 35.73 22.32
N GLY A 359 24.86 36.91 22.92
CA GLY A 359 26.20 37.40 23.26
C GLY A 359 26.96 36.41 24.16
N GLY A 360 28.20 36.10 23.79
CA GLY A 360 29.04 35.17 24.53
C GLY A 360 28.60 33.70 24.47
N ARG A 361 27.71 33.33 23.54
CA ARG A 361 27.22 31.96 23.32
C ARG A 361 27.25 31.61 21.83
N THR A 362 27.42 30.32 21.55
CA THR A 362 27.32 29.70 20.21
C THR A 362 26.24 28.61 20.21
N GLU A 363 25.79 28.18 19.03
CA GLU A 363 24.77 27.14 18.91
C GLU A 363 25.16 25.87 19.68
N GLY A 364 24.18 25.27 20.37
CA GLY A 364 24.36 24.14 21.27
C GLY A 364 24.74 24.50 22.70
N GLN A 365 25.12 25.75 22.99
CA GLN A 365 25.50 26.16 24.35
C GLN A 365 24.30 26.59 25.20
N GLU A 366 24.39 26.28 26.49
CA GLU A 366 23.36 26.53 27.50
C GLU A 366 23.55 27.87 28.22
N PHE A 367 22.44 28.44 28.68
CA PHE A 367 22.40 29.64 29.51
C PHE A 367 21.05 29.79 30.22
N TRP A 368 21.05 30.53 31.32
CA TRP A 368 19.84 30.97 32.02
C TRP A 368 19.39 32.33 31.52
N PHE A 369 18.08 32.54 31.47
CA PHE A 369 17.48 33.81 31.06
C PHE A 369 16.09 34.00 31.69
N ALA A 370 15.60 35.24 31.68
CA ALA A 370 14.23 35.54 32.09
C ALA A 370 13.26 35.04 31.02
N TYR A 371 12.30 34.20 31.42
CA TYR A 371 11.45 33.44 30.52
C TYR A 371 9.98 33.85 30.61
N LYS A 372 9.40 33.81 31.83
CA LYS A 372 7.99 34.09 32.08
C LYS A 372 7.79 35.11 33.20
N GLN A 373 6.65 35.78 33.19
CA GLN A 373 6.12 36.56 34.30
C GLN A 373 4.67 36.12 34.54
N ASN A 374 4.36 35.66 35.76
CA ASN A 374 3.04 35.13 36.13
C ASN A 374 2.54 34.01 35.19
N GLY A 375 3.45 33.17 34.68
CA GLY A 375 3.11 32.07 33.77
C GLY A 375 2.96 32.45 32.30
N ALA A 376 3.06 33.73 31.93
CA ALA A 376 3.00 34.22 30.55
C ALA A 376 4.35 34.78 30.08
N SER A 377 4.56 34.87 28.76
CA SER A 377 5.72 35.58 28.20
C SER A 377 5.73 37.05 28.65
N TYR A 378 6.91 37.62 28.87
CA TYR A 378 7.02 39.06 29.11
C TYR A 378 6.41 39.86 27.96
N PRO A 379 5.65 40.94 28.22
CA PRO A 379 5.13 41.79 27.16
C PRO A 379 6.24 42.69 26.59
N LYS A 380 6.18 42.94 25.28
CA LYS A 380 6.87 44.04 24.62
C LYS A 380 6.22 45.38 25.00
N SER A 381 6.85 46.49 24.59
CA SER A 381 6.30 47.84 24.75
C SER A 381 4.93 48.04 24.07
N ASP A 382 4.63 47.24 23.05
CA ASP A 382 3.34 47.22 22.34
C ASP A 382 2.30 46.25 22.96
N GLY A 383 2.62 45.61 24.08
CA GLY A 383 1.74 44.66 24.77
C GLY A 383 1.75 43.24 24.19
N THR A 384 2.46 42.98 23.09
CA THR A 384 2.52 41.64 22.48
C THR A 384 3.65 40.77 23.08
N PRO A 385 3.60 39.42 22.93
CA PRO A 385 4.60 38.53 23.52
C PRO A 385 6.05 38.83 23.10
N SER A 386 6.99 38.71 24.05
CA SER A 386 8.45 38.85 23.83
C SER A 386 9.10 37.66 23.15
N TRP A 387 8.37 36.55 23.06
CA TRP A 387 8.74 35.37 22.31
C TRP A 387 7.47 34.63 21.88
N GLN A 388 7.60 33.79 20.86
CA GLN A 388 6.54 32.91 20.39
C GLN A 388 7.02 31.46 20.48
N GLU A 389 6.10 30.54 20.75
CA GLU A 389 6.39 29.12 20.70
C GLU A 389 6.70 28.69 19.26
N VAL A 390 7.76 27.90 19.08
CA VAL A 390 8.08 27.27 17.81
C VAL A 390 7.41 25.91 17.82
N VAL A 391 6.24 25.85 17.19
CA VAL A 391 5.53 24.60 17.00
C VAL A 391 6.40 23.67 16.14
N PRO A 392 6.73 22.47 16.62
CA PRO A 392 7.45 21.49 15.82
C PRO A 392 6.69 21.22 14.51
N PRO A 393 7.39 21.01 13.38
CA PRO A 393 6.73 20.65 12.14
C PRO A 393 5.86 19.40 12.32
N GLU A 394 4.72 19.37 11.62
CA GLU A 394 3.79 18.24 11.66
C GLU A 394 4.51 16.92 11.32
N ARG A 395 4.31 15.91 12.18
CA ARG A 395 4.93 14.60 12.01
C ARG A 395 4.33 13.86 10.83
N THR A 396 5.16 13.52 9.85
CA THR A 396 4.73 12.68 8.72
C THR A 396 4.93 11.17 8.97
N LYS A 397 5.61 10.73 10.06
CA LYS A 397 5.91 9.31 10.38
C LYS A 397 6.05 9.05 11.91
N PRO A 398 5.71 7.85 12.44
CA PRO A 398 5.94 7.50 13.84
C PRO A 398 7.39 7.05 14.04
N GLY A 399 8.08 7.46 15.11
CA GLY A 399 9.52 7.16 15.24
C GLY A 399 9.91 5.94 16.08
N TYR A 400 8.95 5.09 16.49
CA TYR A 400 9.28 3.68 16.79
C TYR A 400 9.67 2.88 15.51
N TRP A 401 9.55 3.48 14.32
CA TRP A 401 10.01 2.91 13.07
C TRP A 401 11.55 2.95 13.01
N LYS A 402 12.21 1.95 13.62
CA LYS A 402 13.68 1.79 13.59
C LYS A 402 14.21 1.15 12.30
N GLY A 403 13.45 1.23 11.20
CA GLY A 403 13.84 0.66 9.91
C GLY A 403 14.79 1.58 9.15
N LYS A 404 15.83 1.03 8.52
CA LYS A 404 16.53 1.71 7.42
C LYS A 404 15.53 1.83 6.27
N VAL A 405 14.84 2.96 6.16
CA VAL A 405 13.91 3.21 5.05
C VAL A 405 14.72 3.34 3.76
N ARG A 406 14.71 2.29 2.94
CA ARG A 406 15.21 2.29 1.56
C ARG A 406 14.06 2.20 0.56
N ALA A 407 12.91 2.75 0.90
CA ALA A 407 11.74 2.74 0.01
C ALA A 407 11.55 4.12 -0.61
N VAL A 408 11.75 4.21 -1.93
CA VAL A 408 11.24 5.31 -2.75
C VAL A 408 9.89 4.86 -3.27
N VAL A 409 8.81 5.55 -2.89
CA VAL A 409 7.47 5.33 -3.45
C VAL A 409 7.49 5.89 -4.88
N THR A 410 7.79 5.05 -5.86
CA THR A 410 7.82 5.43 -7.28
C THR A 410 6.45 5.34 -7.95
N ALA A 411 5.48 4.68 -7.29
CA ALA A 411 4.12 4.55 -7.78
C ALA A 411 3.16 5.47 -7.02
N SER A 412 2.28 6.17 -7.74
CA SER A 412 1.05 6.71 -7.16
C SER A 412 0.32 5.57 -6.46
N GLY A 413 0.08 5.68 -5.15
CA GLY A 413 -0.52 4.63 -4.34
C GLY A 413 -1.78 4.03 -4.97
N LEU A 414 -2.11 2.79 -4.59
CA LEU A 414 -3.26 2.08 -5.15
C LEU A 414 -4.54 2.95 -5.05
N THR A 415 -5.23 3.20 -6.17
CA THR A 415 -6.50 3.93 -6.16
C THR A 415 -7.55 3.11 -5.41
N LEU A 416 -7.84 3.50 -4.16
CA LEU A 416 -8.95 2.94 -3.42
C LEU A 416 -10.25 3.34 -4.12
N ARG A 417 -11.18 2.39 -4.25
CA ARG A 417 -12.47 2.57 -4.94
C ARG A 417 -13.60 2.20 -3.99
N GLN A 418 -14.73 2.87 -4.16
CA GLN A 418 -15.98 2.54 -3.49
C GLN A 418 -16.38 1.10 -3.82
N PRO A 419 -17.21 0.45 -2.98
CA PRO A 419 -17.82 -0.82 -3.34
C PRO A 419 -18.49 -0.73 -4.72
N PRO A 420 -18.52 -1.84 -5.49
CA PRO A 420 -19.31 -1.91 -6.71
C PRO A 420 -20.75 -1.49 -6.46
N ALA A 421 -21.38 -0.83 -7.45
CA ALA A 421 -22.79 -0.45 -7.36
C ALA A 421 -23.72 -1.68 -7.16
N THR A 422 -23.25 -2.86 -7.56
CA THR A 422 -23.95 -4.14 -7.37
C THR A 422 -22.98 -5.20 -6.83
N LEU A 423 -23.38 -5.92 -5.77
CA LEU A 423 -22.58 -7.01 -5.17
C LEU A 423 -22.70 -8.31 -5.96
N THR A 424 -22.54 -8.24 -7.28
CA THR A 424 -22.56 -9.39 -8.19
C THR A 424 -21.15 -9.70 -8.66
N HIS A 425 -20.86 -11.00 -8.83
CA HIS A 425 -19.54 -11.44 -9.29
C HIS A 425 -19.22 -10.83 -10.67
N GLY A 426 -18.08 -10.16 -10.79
CA GLY A 426 -17.66 -9.46 -12.01
C GLY A 426 -18.13 -8.00 -12.15
N ALA A 427 -18.86 -7.46 -11.17
CA ALA A 427 -19.22 -6.03 -11.18
C ALA A 427 -17.99 -5.12 -11.06
N ALA A 428 -17.99 -4.03 -11.83
CA ALA A 428 -16.91 -3.05 -11.80
C ALA A 428 -16.80 -2.39 -10.41
N ALA A 429 -15.57 -2.18 -9.94
CA ALA A 429 -15.31 -1.42 -8.73
C ALA A 429 -15.92 -0.01 -8.83
N GLY A 430 -16.41 0.51 -7.71
CA GLY A 430 -17.06 1.82 -7.64
C GLY A 430 -16.11 2.99 -7.94
N GLN A 431 -16.65 4.20 -7.78
CA GLN A 431 -15.87 5.42 -8.00
C GLN A 431 -14.64 5.48 -7.10
N PRO A 432 -13.51 6.05 -7.54
CA PRO A 432 -12.36 6.30 -6.68
C PRO A 432 -12.76 7.02 -5.39
N ILE A 433 -12.28 6.52 -4.26
CA ILE A 433 -12.31 7.22 -2.98
C ILE A 433 -11.09 8.16 -3.03
N SER A 434 -11.29 9.41 -3.41
CA SER A 434 -10.22 10.43 -3.44
C SER A 434 -9.47 10.47 -2.08
N ALA A 435 -8.15 10.61 -2.02
CA ALA A 435 -7.39 11.70 -2.63
C ALA A 435 -6.29 11.26 -3.60
N SER A 436 -6.15 12.01 -4.70
CA SER A 436 -4.87 12.18 -5.37
C SER A 436 -3.92 12.88 -4.39
N THR A 437 -2.96 12.15 -3.83
CA THR A 437 -1.77 12.80 -3.26
C THR A 437 -1.00 13.38 -4.43
N ALA A 438 -1.10 14.71 -4.61
CA ALA A 438 -0.12 15.44 -5.38
C ALA A 438 1.26 15.08 -4.82
N GLN A 439 2.18 14.68 -5.69
CA GLN A 439 3.57 14.45 -5.34
C GLN A 439 4.12 15.70 -4.66
N SER A 440 4.43 15.62 -3.36
CA SER A 440 5.42 16.53 -2.80
C SER A 440 6.74 16.27 -3.54
N PRO A 441 7.48 17.32 -3.95
CA PRO A 441 8.75 17.15 -4.64
C PRO A 441 9.73 16.35 -3.77
N PRO A 442 10.69 15.65 -4.39
CA PRO A 442 11.63 14.81 -3.66
C PRO A 442 12.41 15.67 -2.67
N VAL A 443 12.19 15.44 -1.38
CA VAL A 443 13.08 15.97 -0.35
C VAL A 443 14.31 15.08 -0.35
N SER A 444 15.35 15.55 -1.03
CA SER A 444 16.70 15.03 -0.82
C SER A 444 17.14 15.39 0.59
N ARG A 445 17.35 14.38 1.44
CA ARG A 445 18.34 14.37 2.53
C ARG A 445 18.50 12.96 3.08
#